data_AF-A0A925B036-F1
#
_entry.id   AF-A0A925B036-F1
#
_cell.length_a   1.000
_cell.length_b   1.000
_cell.length_c   1.000
_cell.angle_alpha   90.00
_cell.angle_beta   90.00
_cell.angle_gamma   90.00
#
_symmetry.space_group_name_H-M   'P 1'
#
loop_
_entity.id
_entity.type
_entity.pdbx_description
1 polymer ?
#
loop_
_entity_poly.entity_id
_entity_poly.type
_entity_poly.pdbx_seq_one_letter_code
_entity_poly.pdbx_strand_id
1 'polypeptide(L)'
;MALLPENPEAVRAFLEAEDIADKAGQSLSSAHLLLAFFCFPNRAQTLLAERAVDEDRIIGQIRVLEDEPKRTVQRLRDRARDIARSVGAEDVDCLHVLIAITRLRDAFAYKLLDNCGSSLTALRNLAVSYVTGNLPRRFRTLAPPTESFAAPPRAQTTRTQAPQVLERSESRSDGRLEDLEPAEPRAPKKLPPPLPPPPATRYGRHVSNAPGQKPAVQSTTTTVTVEPEKVMAPRQRLEEIAPTLAACGIDLI
;
A
#
# COMPACT_ATOMS: atom_id res chain seq x y z
N MET A 1 27.22 -9.86 0.58
CA MET A 1 26.01 -9.50 1.36
C MET A 1 24.89 -10.40 0.89
N ALA A 2 24.27 -11.18 1.78
CA ALA A 2 23.18 -12.08 1.41
C ALA A 2 21.94 -11.27 0.99
N LEU A 3 21.30 -11.66 -0.12
CA LEU A 3 19.97 -11.19 -0.47
C LEU A 3 19.00 -11.77 0.56
N LEU A 4 18.20 -10.91 1.20
CA LEU A 4 17.13 -11.40 2.06
C LEU A 4 16.09 -12.11 1.19
N PRO A 5 15.53 -13.23 1.65
CA PRO A 5 14.43 -13.86 0.95
C PRO A 5 13.22 -12.92 0.93
N GLU A 6 12.43 -13.03 -0.12
CA GLU A 6 11.13 -12.35 -0.21
C GLU A 6 10.07 -13.34 0.28
N ASN A 7 9.18 -12.87 1.16
CA ASN A 7 8.05 -13.66 1.61
C ASN A 7 7.16 -13.98 0.39
N PRO A 8 6.56 -15.18 0.29
CA PRO A 8 5.70 -15.55 -0.82
C PRO A 8 4.58 -14.55 -1.10
N GLU A 9 4.02 -13.88 -0.07
CA GLU A 9 3.02 -12.83 -0.25
C GLU A 9 3.59 -11.62 -0.99
N ALA A 10 4.79 -11.17 -0.64
CA ALA A 10 5.45 -10.05 -1.31
C ALA A 10 5.80 -10.40 -2.76
N VAL A 11 6.33 -11.61 -3.01
CA VAL A 11 6.60 -12.11 -4.37
C VAL A 11 5.30 -12.12 -5.19
N ARG A 12 4.23 -12.65 -4.60
CA ARG A 12 2.91 -12.68 -5.25
C ARG A 12 2.42 -11.28 -5.61
N ALA A 13 2.56 -10.29 -4.70
CA ALA A 13 2.16 -8.91 -5.00
C ALA A 13 2.86 -8.35 -6.25
N PHE A 14 4.14 -8.65 -6.45
CA PHE A 14 4.85 -8.20 -7.65
C PHE A 14 4.40 -8.94 -8.92
N LEU A 15 4.16 -10.25 -8.85
CA LEU A 15 3.68 -11.02 -10.00
C LEU A 15 2.27 -10.60 -10.41
N GLU A 16 1.37 -10.39 -9.45
CA GLU A 16 0.02 -9.86 -9.71
C GLU A 16 0.10 -8.45 -10.31
N ALA A 17 1.04 -7.61 -9.86
CA ALA A 17 1.24 -6.28 -10.44
C ALA A 17 1.67 -6.33 -11.91
N GLU A 18 2.54 -7.28 -12.27
CA GLU A 18 2.95 -7.54 -13.66
C GLU A 18 1.76 -8.00 -14.50
N ASP A 19 0.98 -8.97 -13.99
CA ASP A 19 -0.21 -9.48 -14.67
C ASP A 19 -1.30 -8.40 -14.87
N ILE A 20 -1.53 -7.53 -13.88
CA ILE A 20 -2.46 -6.40 -14.03
C ILE A 20 -1.98 -5.44 -15.12
N ALA A 21 -0.68 -5.10 -15.13
CA ALA A 21 -0.12 -4.20 -16.13
C ALA A 21 -0.22 -4.77 -17.55
N ASP A 22 0.09 -6.06 -17.71
CA ASP A 22 0.01 -6.77 -18.98
C ASP A 22 -1.43 -6.85 -19.49
N LYS A 23 -2.39 -7.19 -18.62
CA LYS A 23 -3.83 -7.19 -18.95
C LYS A 23 -4.37 -5.81 -19.32
N ALA A 24 -3.84 -4.76 -18.71
CA ALA A 24 -4.18 -3.38 -19.04
C ALA A 24 -3.48 -2.84 -20.30
N GLY A 25 -2.52 -3.59 -20.87
CA GLY A 25 -1.68 -3.12 -21.97
C GLY A 25 -0.81 -1.91 -21.60
N GLN A 26 -0.43 -1.80 -20.31
CA GLN A 26 0.33 -0.68 -19.76
C GLN A 26 1.71 -1.15 -19.28
N SER A 27 2.66 -0.22 -19.19
CA SER A 27 3.93 -0.52 -18.51
C SER A 27 3.72 -0.68 -17.02
N LEU A 28 4.38 -1.68 -16.42
CA LEU A 28 4.40 -1.89 -14.97
C LEU A 28 4.75 -0.57 -14.23
N SER A 29 3.93 -0.25 -13.22
CA SER A 29 4.02 0.98 -12.43
C SER A 29 3.74 0.68 -10.96
N SER A 30 4.04 1.61 -10.06
CA SER A 30 3.70 1.41 -8.64
C SER A 30 2.20 1.38 -8.37
N ALA A 31 1.37 1.97 -9.24
CA ALA A 31 -0.09 1.87 -9.12
C ALA A 31 -0.57 0.43 -9.27
N HIS A 32 -0.03 -0.30 -10.25
CA HIS A 32 -0.30 -1.74 -10.42
C HIS A 32 0.12 -2.54 -9.19
N LEU A 33 1.28 -2.20 -8.59
CA LEU A 33 1.73 -2.83 -7.35
C LEU A 33 0.81 -2.53 -6.16
N LEU A 34 0.25 -1.33 -6.08
CA LEU A 34 -0.71 -0.98 -5.03
C LEU A 34 -2.04 -1.73 -5.22
N LEU A 35 -2.52 -1.86 -6.46
CA LEU A 35 -3.71 -2.65 -6.78
C LEU A 35 -3.53 -4.13 -6.46
N ALA A 36 -2.33 -4.68 -6.72
CA ALA A 36 -2.02 -6.07 -6.41
C ALA A 36 -2.19 -6.45 -4.92
N PHE A 37 -2.06 -5.50 -3.99
CA PHE A 37 -2.36 -5.74 -2.58
C PHE A 37 -3.83 -6.08 -2.32
N PHE A 38 -4.75 -5.76 -3.22
CA PHE A 38 -6.18 -6.06 -3.06
C PHE A 38 -6.58 -7.39 -3.73
N CYS A 39 -5.71 -7.99 -4.55
CA CYS A 39 -5.99 -9.25 -5.26
C CYS A 39 -5.95 -10.50 -4.38
N PHE A 40 -5.35 -10.41 -3.18
CA PHE A 40 -5.28 -11.53 -2.23
C PHE A 40 -5.16 -11.03 -0.79
N PRO A 41 -5.58 -11.82 0.21
CA PRO A 41 -5.45 -11.47 1.62
C PRO A 41 -3.98 -11.30 2.02
N ASN A 42 -3.64 -10.12 2.55
CA ASN A 42 -2.32 -9.83 3.09
C ASN A 42 -2.36 -8.72 4.15
N ARG A 43 -1.28 -8.57 4.91
CA ARG A 43 -1.21 -7.63 6.03
C ARG A 43 -1.25 -6.16 5.60
N ALA A 44 -0.75 -5.83 4.40
CA ALA A 44 -0.81 -4.47 3.87
C ALA A 44 -2.25 -4.09 3.50
N GLN A 45 -3.01 -5.01 2.89
CA GLN A 45 -4.44 -4.85 2.59
C GLN A 45 -5.25 -4.56 3.86
N THR A 46 -5.04 -5.35 4.92
CA THR A 46 -5.74 -5.15 6.20
C THR A 46 -5.47 -3.77 6.78
N LEU A 47 -4.21 -3.33 6.74
CA LEU A 47 -3.79 -2.03 7.26
C LEU A 47 -4.33 -0.85 6.41
N LEU A 48 -4.48 -1.05 5.10
CA LEU A 48 -5.13 -0.08 4.21
C LEU A 48 -6.64 0.03 4.49
N ALA A 49 -7.32 -1.10 4.68
CA ALA A 49 -8.74 -1.14 5.01
C ALA A 49 -9.06 -0.41 6.33
N GLU A 50 -8.20 -0.51 7.34
CA GLU A 50 -8.33 0.25 8.60
C GLU A 50 -8.30 1.78 8.42
N ARG A 51 -7.72 2.26 7.32
CA ARG A 51 -7.69 3.67 6.95
C ARG A 51 -8.77 4.03 5.94
N ALA A 52 -9.74 3.14 5.74
CA ALA A 52 -10.76 3.23 4.70
C ALA A 52 -10.14 3.45 3.31
N VAL A 53 -9.00 2.81 3.04
CA VAL A 53 -8.39 2.74 1.71
C VAL A 53 -8.66 1.35 1.15
N ASP A 54 -9.61 1.30 0.25
CA ASP A 54 -10.11 0.14 -0.48
C ASP A 54 -9.81 0.28 -1.97
N GLU A 55 -9.95 -0.84 -2.68
CA GLU A 55 -9.66 -0.96 -4.11
C GLU A 55 -10.44 0.07 -4.94
N ASP A 56 -11.75 0.18 -4.70
CA ASP A 56 -12.63 1.10 -5.43
C ASP A 56 -12.19 2.56 -5.28
N ARG A 57 -11.74 2.96 -4.08
CA ARG A 57 -11.21 4.31 -3.85
C ARG A 57 -9.91 4.54 -4.60
N ILE A 58 -9.01 3.55 -4.66
CA ILE A 58 -7.77 3.65 -5.44
C ILE A 58 -8.09 3.78 -6.92
N ILE A 59 -8.93 2.89 -7.47
CA ILE A 59 -9.34 2.91 -8.89
C ILE A 59 -10.01 4.25 -9.23
N GLY A 60 -10.83 4.79 -8.34
CA GLY A 60 -11.45 6.10 -8.50
C GLY A 60 -10.44 7.25 -8.67
N GLN A 61 -9.22 7.13 -8.12
CA GLN A 61 -8.15 8.13 -8.24
C GLN A 61 -7.23 7.93 -9.46
N ILE A 62 -7.22 6.75 -10.10
CA ILE A 62 -6.31 6.42 -11.22
C ILE A 62 -6.60 7.22 -12.51
N ARG A 63 -7.68 8.00 -12.54
CA ARG A 63 -8.11 8.81 -13.70
C ARG A 63 -7.04 9.77 -14.23
N VAL A 64 -6.04 10.13 -13.41
CA VAL A 64 -4.91 10.95 -13.82
C VAL A 64 -3.69 10.05 -13.94
N LEU A 65 -3.38 9.60 -15.16
CA LEU A 65 -2.15 8.87 -15.42
C LEU A 65 -0.99 9.86 -15.33
N GLU A 66 -0.16 9.70 -14.30
CA GLU A 66 1.03 10.51 -14.15
C GLU A 66 2.26 9.78 -14.68
N ASP A 67 3.20 10.53 -15.26
CA ASP A 67 4.50 10.00 -15.64
C ASP A 67 5.28 9.61 -14.37
N GLU A 68 5.46 8.30 -14.20
CA GLU A 68 6.26 7.74 -13.13
C GLU A 68 7.71 7.56 -13.59
N PRO A 69 8.73 7.88 -12.76
CA PRO A 69 10.12 7.63 -13.11
C PRO A 69 10.36 6.16 -13.45
N LYS A 70 11.23 5.91 -14.44
CA LYS A 70 11.61 4.55 -14.83
C LYS A 70 12.21 3.80 -13.63
N ARG A 71 11.97 2.48 -13.58
CA ARG A 71 12.46 1.57 -12.52
C ARG A 71 11.94 1.91 -11.11
N THR A 72 10.84 2.64 -10.98
CA THR A 72 10.26 2.95 -9.66
C THR A 72 9.86 1.69 -8.89
N VAL A 73 9.26 0.71 -9.54
CA VAL A 73 8.93 -0.59 -8.89
C VAL A 73 10.18 -1.32 -8.39
N GLN A 74 11.28 -1.31 -9.16
CA GLN A 74 12.56 -1.89 -8.71
C GLN A 74 13.11 -1.14 -7.50
N ARG A 75 13.07 0.20 -7.50
CA ARG A 75 13.47 1.03 -6.35
C ARG A 75 12.62 0.75 -5.12
N LEU A 76 11.32 0.51 -5.28
CA LEU A 76 10.42 0.11 -4.19
C LEU A 76 10.81 -1.25 -3.62
N ARG A 77 11.10 -2.24 -4.47
CA ARG A 77 11.54 -3.58 -4.05
C ARG A 77 12.88 -3.51 -3.29
N ASP A 78 13.85 -2.77 -3.81
CA ASP A 78 15.15 -2.57 -3.13
C ASP A 78 14.98 -1.85 -1.80
N ARG A 79 14.09 -0.84 -1.75
CA ARG A 79 13.81 -0.11 -0.51
C ARG A 79 13.09 -0.97 0.53
N ALA A 80 12.18 -1.85 0.11
CA ALA A 80 11.51 -2.80 0.99
C ALA A 80 12.52 -3.75 1.65
N ARG A 81 13.51 -4.25 0.88
CA ARG A 81 14.62 -5.06 1.42
C ARG A 81 15.44 -4.29 2.45
N ASP A 82 15.77 -3.03 2.19
CA ASP A 82 16.51 -2.20 3.15
C ASP A 82 15.71 -1.98 4.45
N ILE A 83 14.39 -1.79 4.34
CA ILE A 83 13.52 -1.64 5.52
C ILE A 83 13.50 -2.94 6.32
N ALA A 84 13.29 -4.08 5.68
CA ALA A 84 13.29 -5.40 6.33
C ALA A 84 14.61 -5.65 7.08
N ARG A 85 15.77 -5.35 6.44
CA ARG A 85 17.10 -5.41 7.10
C ARG A 85 17.16 -4.53 8.33
N SER A 86 16.69 -3.29 8.23
CA SER A 86 16.80 -2.32 9.31
C SER A 86 15.97 -2.67 10.54
N VAL A 87 14.88 -3.42 10.36
CA VAL A 87 14.00 -3.89 11.43
C VAL A 87 14.43 -5.28 11.95
N GLY A 88 15.38 -5.94 11.29
CA GLY A 88 15.83 -7.29 11.63
C GLY A 88 14.82 -8.37 11.26
N ALA A 89 14.00 -8.13 10.24
CA ALA A 89 13.07 -9.14 9.73
C ALA A 89 13.81 -10.25 8.98
N GLU A 90 13.32 -11.49 9.10
CA GLU A 90 13.88 -12.65 8.41
C GLU A 90 13.60 -12.62 6.90
N ASP A 91 12.44 -12.09 6.50
CA ASP A 91 11.98 -11.99 5.11
C ASP A 91 11.34 -10.63 4.80
N VAL A 92 11.25 -10.31 3.50
CA VAL A 92 10.54 -9.11 3.02
C VAL A 92 9.05 -9.42 2.82
N ASP A 93 8.22 -8.93 3.75
CA ASP A 93 6.75 -8.95 3.68
C ASP A 93 6.12 -7.73 2.95
N CYS A 94 4.84 -7.82 2.57
CA CYS A 94 4.01 -6.78 1.94
C CYS A 94 3.98 -5.46 2.74
N LEU A 95 4.07 -5.53 4.07
CA LEU A 95 4.16 -4.34 4.92
C LEU A 95 5.44 -3.53 4.66
N HIS A 96 6.57 -4.18 4.39
CA HIS A 96 7.81 -3.47 4.04
C HIS A 96 7.68 -2.75 2.70
N VAL A 97 6.99 -3.38 1.74
CA VAL A 97 6.68 -2.79 0.44
C VAL A 97 5.76 -1.58 0.61
N LEU A 98 4.72 -1.67 1.43
CA LEU A 98 3.86 -0.53 1.75
C LEU A 98 4.63 0.62 2.42
N ILE A 99 5.51 0.32 3.38
CA ILE A 99 6.38 1.34 3.99
C ILE A 99 7.28 1.98 2.92
N ALA A 100 7.81 1.22 1.97
CA ALA A 100 8.59 1.77 0.86
C ALA A 100 7.76 2.73 -0.01
N ILE A 101 6.52 2.37 -0.37
CA ILE A 101 5.59 3.22 -1.13
C ILE A 101 5.36 4.55 -0.41
N THR A 102 5.05 4.54 0.89
CA THR A 102 4.81 5.77 1.67
C THR A 102 6.03 6.68 1.83
N ARG A 103 7.23 6.23 1.43
CA ARG A 103 8.48 7.01 1.50
C ARG A 103 8.91 7.58 0.15
N LEU A 104 8.41 7.04 -0.95
CA LEU A 104 8.85 7.38 -2.30
C LEU A 104 7.84 8.33 -2.95
N ARG A 105 8.02 9.64 -2.73
CA ARG A 105 7.04 10.68 -3.13
C ARG A 105 6.84 10.83 -4.63
N ASP A 106 7.83 10.42 -5.40
CA ASP A 106 7.81 10.38 -6.87
C ASP A 106 7.09 9.14 -7.42
N ALA A 107 6.75 8.16 -6.59
CA ALA A 107 5.96 7.00 -7.00
C ALA A 107 4.49 7.37 -7.20
N PHE A 108 3.87 6.83 -8.24
CA PHE A 108 2.47 7.07 -8.53
C PHE A 108 1.54 6.55 -7.41
N ALA A 109 1.84 5.39 -6.84
CA ALA A 109 1.14 4.83 -5.69
C ALA A 109 1.16 5.73 -4.46
N TYR A 110 2.24 6.49 -4.23
CA TYR A 110 2.29 7.46 -3.13
C TYR A 110 1.20 8.51 -3.30
N LYS A 111 1.06 9.04 -4.52
CA LYS A 111 0.10 10.10 -4.84
C LYS A 111 -1.33 9.59 -4.83
N LEU A 112 -1.56 8.36 -5.30
CA LEU A 112 -2.88 7.71 -5.17
C LEU A 112 -3.32 7.59 -3.71
N LEU A 113 -2.42 7.14 -2.82
CA LEU A 113 -2.72 7.04 -1.40
C LEU A 113 -2.95 8.42 -0.74
N ASP A 114 -2.21 9.45 -1.18
CA ASP A 114 -2.40 10.84 -0.71
C ASP A 114 -3.77 11.38 -1.15
N ASN A 115 -4.16 11.15 -2.41
CA ASN A 115 -5.43 11.56 -3.00
C ASN A 115 -6.65 10.87 -2.34
N CYS A 116 -6.47 9.67 -1.77
CA CYS A 116 -7.51 9.03 -0.97
C CYS A 116 -7.76 9.71 0.39
N GLY A 117 -7.02 10.77 0.73
CA GLY A 117 -7.17 11.53 1.97
C GLY A 117 -6.58 10.84 3.20
N SER A 118 -5.74 9.82 2.98
CA SER A 118 -5.08 9.11 4.07
C SER A 118 -3.81 9.82 4.51
N SER A 119 -3.64 10.04 5.81
CA SER A 119 -2.38 10.54 6.34
C SER A 119 -1.27 9.50 6.15
N LEU A 120 -0.44 9.68 5.12
CA LEU A 120 0.67 8.77 4.80
C LEU A 120 1.68 8.64 5.95
N THR A 121 1.87 9.70 6.73
CA THR A 121 2.71 9.65 7.92
C THR A 121 2.11 8.73 8.99
N ALA A 122 0.80 8.82 9.23
CA ALA A 122 0.12 7.96 10.20
C ALA A 122 0.06 6.50 9.72
N LEU A 123 -0.17 6.27 8.41
CA LEU A 123 -0.14 4.96 7.77
C LEU A 123 1.23 4.30 7.94
N ARG A 124 2.30 5.05 7.62
CA ARG A 124 3.68 4.58 7.76
C ARG A 124 4.04 4.26 9.21
N ASN A 125 3.71 5.13 10.16
CA ASN A 125 4.02 4.90 11.57
C ASN A 125 3.32 3.66 12.11
N LEU A 126 2.08 3.43 11.67
CA LEU A 126 1.33 2.22 12.00
C LEU A 126 2.02 0.99 11.40
N ALA A 127 2.32 1.00 10.10
CA ALA A 127 3.00 -0.11 9.43
C ALA A 127 4.38 -0.44 10.05
N VAL A 128 5.16 0.59 10.43
CA VAL A 128 6.42 0.43 11.18
C VAL A 128 6.17 -0.26 12.53
N SER A 129 5.13 0.17 13.27
CA SER A 129 4.76 -0.45 14.55
C SER A 129 4.36 -1.92 14.38
N TYR A 130 3.75 -2.27 13.24
CA TYR A 130 3.40 -3.64 12.90
C TYR A 130 4.63 -4.51 12.68
N VAL A 131 5.58 -4.05 11.85
CA VAL A 131 6.79 -4.84 11.55
C VAL A 131 7.76 -4.93 12.74
N THR A 132 7.77 -3.95 13.65
CA THR A 132 8.61 -3.99 14.85
C THR A 132 7.97 -4.71 16.03
N GLY A 133 6.79 -5.33 15.87
CA GLY A 133 6.08 -6.04 16.94
C GLY A 133 5.47 -5.18 18.04
N ASN A 134 5.51 -3.84 17.91
CA ASN A 134 4.96 -2.89 18.88
C ASN A 134 3.49 -2.55 18.57
N LEU A 135 2.65 -3.57 18.37
CA LEU A 135 1.25 -3.36 18.04
C LEU A 135 0.45 -2.84 19.24
N PRO A 136 -0.33 -1.76 19.06
CA PRO A 136 -1.46 -1.45 19.93
C PRO A 136 -2.35 -2.69 20.13
N ARG A 137 -2.84 -2.93 21.36
CA ARG A 137 -3.57 -4.16 21.73
C ARG A 137 -4.70 -4.55 20.76
N ARG A 138 -5.39 -3.57 20.19
CA ARG A 138 -6.47 -3.75 19.20
C ARG A 138 -6.04 -4.46 17.91
N PHE A 139 -4.76 -4.46 17.59
CA PHE A 139 -4.21 -5.03 16.36
C PHE A 139 -3.53 -6.38 16.58
N ARG A 140 -3.34 -6.83 17.82
CA ARG A 140 -2.71 -8.14 18.11
C ARG A 140 -3.57 -9.31 17.64
N THR A 141 -4.88 -9.10 17.50
CA THR A 141 -5.81 -10.10 16.97
C THR A 141 -5.61 -10.36 15.46
N LEU A 142 -4.88 -9.49 14.77
CA LEU A 142 -4.47 -9.63 13.37
C LEU A 142 -3.09 -10.30 13.22
N ALA A 143 -2.58 -10.90 14.30
CA ALA A 143 -1.48 -11.85 14.20
C ALA A 143 -1.85 -12.91 13.15
N PRO A 144 -0.89 -13.37 12.33
CA PRO A 144 -1.18 -14.25 11.21
C PRO A 144 -2.07 -15.41 11.69
N PRO A 145 -2.99 -15.93 10.85
CA PRO A 145 -3.45 -17.28 11.05
C PRO A 145 -2.17 -18.11 10.99
N THR A 146 -1.63 -18.40 12.16
CA THR A 146 -0.68 -19.46 12.32
C THR A 146 -1.55 -20.63 11.94
N GLU A 147 -1.41 -21.09 10.71
CA GLU A 147 -1.76 -22.44 10.34
C GLU A 147 -0.93 -23.30 11.28
N SER A 148 -1.46 -23.45 12.50
CA SER A 148 -1.27 -24.62 13.30
C SER A 148 -1.89 -25.70 12.43
N PHE A 149 -1.11 -26.19 11.47
CA PHE A 149 -1.15 -27.58 11.07
C PHE A 149 -0.91 -28.35 12.36
N ALA A 150 -1.98 -28.47 13.16
CA ALA A 150 -2.11 -29.47 14.17
C ALA A 150 -1.85 -30.76 13.41
N ALA A 151 -0.69 -31.34 13.66
CA ALA A 151 -0.40 -32.69 13.26
C ALA A 151 -1.65 -33.53 13.59
N PRO A 152 -2.11 -34.38 12.65
CA PRO A 152 -3.29 -35.18 12.89
C PRO A 152 -3.11 -35.91 14.23
N PRO A 153 -4.13 -35.97 15.10
CA PRO A 153 -4.03 -36.69 16.35
C PRO A 153 -3.61 -38.11 16.01
N ARG A 154 -2.41 -38.48 16.49
CA ARG A 154 -1.84 -39.81 16.35
C ARG A 154 -2.88 -40.78 16.91
N ALA A 155 -3.53 -41.52 16.03
CA ALA A 155 -4.58 -42.46 16.37
C ALA A 155 -4.03 -43.45 17.42
N GLN A 156 -4.49 -43.31 18.66
CA GLN A 156 -4.31 -44.36 19.65
C GLN A 156 -5.23 -45.50 19.25
N THR A 157 -4.61 -46.62 18.87
CA THR A 157 -5.28 -47.86 18.52
C THR A 157 -5.88 -48.47 19.79
N THR A 158 -7.12 -48.12 20.14
CA THR A 158 -7.90 -48.87 21.14
C THR A 158 -8.93 -49.73 20.42
N ARG A 159 -8.49 -50.96 20.16
CA ARG A 159 -9.20 -52.23 20.30
C ARG A 159 -10.74 -52.15 20.45
N THR A 160 -11.41 -52.55 19.36
CA THR A 160 -12.64 -53.35 19.26
C THR A 160 -13.44 -53.58 20.55
N GLN A 161 -14.66 -53.03 20.60
CA GLN A 161 -15.86 -53.75 21.06
C GLN A 161 -17.14 -53.21 20.39
N ALA A 162 -18.10 -54.11 20.26
CA ALA A 162 -19.20 -54.17 19.30
C ALA A 162 -20.46 -53.35 19.72
N PRO A 163 -21.54 -53.31 18.90
CA PRO A 163 -22.51 -52.22 18.86
C PRO A 163 -23.66 -52.39 19.85
N GLN A 164 -24.19 -51.26 20.36
CA GLN A 164 -25.55 -51.22 20.89
C GLN A 164 -26.44 -50.28 20.07
N VAL A 165 -27.63 -50.82 19.86
CA VAL A 165 -28.75 -50.45 19.03
C VAL A 165 -29.73 -49.59 19.84
N LEU A 166 -30.48 -48.72 19.14
CA LEU A 166 -31.69 -47.99 19.59
C LEU A 166 -31.45 -46.92 20.68
N GLU A 167 -32.00 -45.70 20.65
CA GLU A 167 -33.37 -45.32 20.31
C GLU A 167 -33.50 -43.88 19.79
N ARG A 168 -34.61 -43.75 19.06
CA ARG A 168 -35.34 -42.60 18.55
C ARG A 168 -35.71 -41.61 19.66
N SER A 169 -35.65 -40.32 19.37
CA SER A 169 -36.48 -39.29 20.02
C SER A 169 -36.65 -38.09 19.10
N GLU A 170 -37.74 -38.14 18.33
CA GLU A 170 -38.37 -36.98 17.71
C GLU A 170 -39.11 -36.19 18.81
N SER A 171 -38.86 -34.90 18.94
CA SER A 171 -39.71 -33.96 19.69
C SER A 171 -39.38 -32.53 19.20
N ARG A 172 -40.09 -31.97 18.22
CA ARG A 172 -41.32 -31.16 18.33
C ARG A 172 -41.14 -29.81 19.04
N SER A 173 -41.58 -28.76 18.34
CA SER A 173 -42.14 -27.47 18.84
C SER A 173 -41.15 -26.55 19.58
N ASP A 174 -41.25 -25.23 19.55
CA ASP A 174 -42.33 -24.32 19.15
C ASP A 174 -41.73 -22.94 18.87
N GLY A 175 -42.49 -22.10 18.17
CA GLY A 175 -42.09 -20.74 17.84
C GLY A 175 -41.95 -19.81 19.05
N ARG A 176 -41.14 -18.76 18.90
CA ARG A 176 -41.31 -17.53 19.66
C ARG A 176 -40.89 -16.32 18.84
N LEU A 177 -41.93 -15.62 18.40
CA LEU A 177 -41.95 -14.23 17.95
C LEU A 177 -41.67 -13.29 19.14
N GLU A 178 -41.16 -12.11 18.77
CA GLU A 178 -41.13 -10.83 19.51
C GLU A 178 -40.12 -10.69 20.65
N ASP A 179 -39.16 -9.76 20.49
CA ASP A 179 -39.38 -8.43 21.05
C ASP A 179 -38.45 -7.39 20.41
N LEU A 180 -39.05 -6.30 19.93
CA LEU A 180 -38.40 -5.11 19.40
C LEU A 180 -38.11 -4.17 20.56
N GLU A 181 -36.85 -4.08 20.99
CA GLU A 181 -36.45 -3.13 22.04
C GLU A 181 -36.31 -1.70 21.45
N PRO A 182 -37.04 -0.69 21.97
CA PRO A 182 -36.92 0.69 21.50
C PRO A 182 -35.64 1.37 21.97
N ALA A 183 -34.98 2.07 21.05
CA ALA A 183 -33.78 2.86 21.30
C ALA A 183 -34.00 3.99 22.33
N GLU A 184 -33.19 4.00 23.39
CA GLU A 184 -33.13 5.11 24.34
C GLU A 184 -32.53 6.40 23.71
N PRO A 185 -33.15 7.57 23.94
CA PRO A 185 -32.60 8.86 23.52
C PRO A 185 -31.39 9.25 24.38
N ARG A 186 -30.21 9.29 23.77
CA ARG A 186 -28.97 9.77 24.40
C ARG A 186 -29.05 11.27 24.70
N ALA A 187 -28.84 11.61 25.97
CA ALA A 187 -28.73 12.98 26.47
C ALA A 187 -27.57 13.77 25.80
N PRO A 188 -27.74 15.10 25.57
CA PRO A 188 -26.69 15.95 25.01
C PRO A 188 -25.55 16.17 26.02
N LYS A 189 -24.33 15.75 25.65
CA LYS A 189 -23.11 16.07 26.40
C LYS A 189 -22.80 17.57 26.27
N LYS A 190 -22.69 18.24 27.42
CA LYS A 190 -22.23 19.64 27.55
C LYS A 190 -20.88 19.83 26.82
N LEU A 191 -20.84 20.82 25.93
CA LEU A 191 -19.62 21.32 25.30
C LEU A 191 -18.67 21.93 26.35
N PRO A 192 -17.35 21.66 26.29
CA PRO A 192 -16.37 22.35 27.10
C PRO A 192 -16.21 23.82 26.66
N PRO A 193 -15.83 24.73 27.58
CA PRO A 193 -15.63 26.14 27.27
C PRO A 193 -14.43 26.37 26.32
N PRO A 194 -14.45 27.43 25.49
CA PRO A 194 -13.38 27.76 24.56
C PRO A 194 -12.08 28.12 25.30
N LEU A 195 -10.96 27.58 24.82
CA LEU A 195 -9.61 27.89 25.29
C LEU A 195 -9.24 29.36 24.96
N PRO A 196 -8.46 30.04 25.84
CA PRO A 196 -7.96 31.38 25.56
C PRO A 196 -6.94 31.39 24.40
N PRO A 197 -6.84 32.50 23.64
CA PRO A 197 -5.91 32.61 22.52
C PRO A 197 -4.45 32.60 22.99
N PRO A 198 -3.52 32.03 22.20
CA PRO A 198 -2.10 32.03 22.53
C PRO A 198 -1.50 33.44 22.47
N PRO A 199 -0.51 33.76 23.32
CA PRO A 199 0.17 35.05 23.30
C PRO A 199 0.94 35.25 21.99
N ALA A 200 0.73 36.40 21.35
CA ALA A 200 1.42 36.82 20.14
C ALA A 200 2.92 36.90 20.40
N THR A 201 3.66 35.86 19.97
CA THR A 201 5.12 35.86 20.07
C THR A 201 5.67 36.68 18.91
N ARG A 202 5.91 37.95 19.21
CA ARG A 202 6.60 38.94 18.41
C ARG A 202 8.06 38.51 18.24
N TYR A 203 8.35 37.64 17.27
CA TYR A 203 9.75 37.38 16.90
C TYR A 203 10.26 38.48 15.98
N GLY A 204 11.23 39.20 16.54
CA GLY A 204 11.90 40.35 15.98
C GLY A 204 12.63 40.02 14.68
N ARG A 205 12.34 40.88 13.72
CA ARG A 205 13.18 41.30 12.61
C ARG A 205 14.59 41.65 13.11
N HIS A 206 15.59 40.81 12.83
CA HIS A 206 16.99 41.24 12.79
C HIS A 206 17.46 41.28 11.34
N VAL A 207 17.57 42.51 10.86
CA VAL A 207 18.37 42.91 9.70
C VAL A 207 19.80 43.11 10.22
N SER A 208 20.82 42.59 9.54
CA SER A 208 22.08 43.32 9.24
C SER A 208 23.07 42.47 8.45
N ASN A 209 23.25 42.88 7.19
CA ASN A 209 24.46 42.96 6.38
C ASN A 209 25.81 42.47 6.96
N ALA A 210 26.55 41.73 6.14
CA ALA A 210 27.99 41.93 5.95
C ALA A 210 28.40 41.52 4.50
N PRO A 211 29.17 42.35 3.78
CA PRO A 211 29.73 42.02 2.47
C PRO A 211 31.19 41.57 2.56
N GLY A 212 31.60 40.70 1.63
CA GLY A 212 32.98 40.61 1.17
C GLY A 212 33.75 39.35 1.56
N GLN A 213 33.95 38.44 0.60
CA GLN A 213 35.29 38.01 0.18
C GLN A 213 35.24 37.16 -1.10
N LYS A 214 35.96 37.65 -2.13
CA LYS A 214 36.42 36.87 -3.29
C LYS A 214 37.64 36.04 -2.87
N PRO A 215 37.84 34.85 -3.46
CA PRO A 215 38.91 34.69 -4.46
C PRO A 215 38.39 33.88 -5.68
N ALA A 216 38.58 34.29 -6.94
CA ALA A 216 39.82 34.32 -7.72
C ALA A 216 40.40 32.92 -8.05
N VAL A 217 40.14 32.47 -9.30
CA VAL A 217 41.03 31.73 -10.23
C VAL A 217 41.27 30.25 -9.84
N GLN A 218 40.88 29.23 -10.63
CA GLN A 218 41.44 28.90 -11.95
C GLN A 218 40.45 28.08 -12.80
N SER A 219 40.30 28.51 -14.06
CA SER A 219 39.64 27.78 -15.14
C SER A 219 40.64 26.82 -15.79
N THR A 220 40.33 25.53 -15.80
CA THR A 220 40.96 24.57 -16.72
C THR A 220 39.95 24.19 -17.79
N THR A 221 40.07 24.84 -18.94
CA THR A 221 39.37 24.51 -20.18
C THR A 221 40.07 23.30 -20.80
N THR A 222 39.46 22.11 -20.68
CA THR A 222 39.83 20.96 -21.51
C THR A 222 38.96 21.00 -22.76
N THR A 223 39.58 21.45 -23.86
CA THR A 223 39.03 21.40 -25.21
C THR A 223 38.98 19.95 -25.66
N VAL A 224 37.78 19.34 -25.64
CA VAL A 224 37.53 18.07 -26.34
C VAL A 224 36.94 18.42 -27.70
N THR A 225 37.78 18.27 -28.72
CA THR A 225 37.40 18.28 -30.13
C THR A 225 36.54 17.04 -30.40
N VAL A 226 35.22 17.21 -30.51
CA VAL A 226 34.31 16.19 -31.03
C VAL A 226 33.93 16.58 -32.46
N GLU A 227 34.16 15.65 -33.38
CA GLU A 227 33.85 15.75 -34.79
C GLU A 227 32.36 16.00 -35.08
N PRO A 228 32.02 16.64 -36.21
CA PRO A 228 30.64 16.92 -36.59
C PRO A 228 29.95 15.67 -37.14
N GLU A 229 29.25 14.94 -36.29
CA GLU A 229 28.35 13.86 -36.71
C GLU A 229 27.05 14.46 -37.28
N LYS A 230 26.99 14.50 -38.61
CA LYS A 230 25.83 14.43 -39.50
C LYS A 230 24.45 14.68 -38.85
N VAL A 231 24.02 15.94 -38.91
CA VAL A 231 22.64 16.38 -38.69
C VAL A 231 21.69 15.67 -39.67
N MET A 232 20.90 14.73 -39.17
CA MET A 232 19.76 14.16 -39.89
C MET A 232 18.48 14.62 -39.19
N ALA A 233 17.71 15.44 -39.89
CA ALA A 233 16.47 16.04 -39.41
C ALA A 233 15.38 14.98 -39.13
N PRO A 234 14.49 15.21 -38.15
CA PRO A 234 13.16 14.64 -38.16
C PRO A 234 12.15 15.78 -38.33
N ARG A 235 11.93 16.20 -39.58
CA ARG A 235 10.66 16.80 -39.97
C ARG A 235 9.85 15.69 -40.63
N GLN A 236 8.62 15.50 -40.13
CA GLN A 236 7.52 14.72 -40.73
C GLN A 236 7.57 13.20 -40.53
N ARG A 237 7.01 12.73 -39.41
CA ARG A 237 6.11 11.57 -39.38
C ARG A 237 5.47 11.43 -38.00
N LEU A 238 4.14 11.47 -37.97
CA LEU A 238 3.19 10.88 -37.01
C LEU A 238 1.95 11.80 -36.84
N GLU A 239 1.35 12.18 -37.98
CA GLU A 239 -0.11 12.43 -38.10
C GLU A 239 -0.83 11.12 -38.48
N GLU A 240 -0.46 10.01 -37.83
CA GLU A 240 -1.05 8.70 -38.04
C GLU A 240 -1.04 7.99 -36.68
N ILE A 241 -2.11 8.16 -35.89
CA ILE A 241 -2.75 7.19 -34.97
C ILE A 241 -4.01 7.90 -34.41
N ALA A 242 -5.04 7.96 -35.24
CA ALA A 242 -6.46 7.97 -34.91
C ALA A 242 -7.17 7.84 -36.28
N PRO A 243 -7.71 6.67 -36.63
CA PRO A 243 -8.85 6.11 -35.91
C PRO A 243 -8.80 4.57 -35.75
N THR A 244 -8.81 4.10 -34.51
CA THR A 244 -9.15 2.70 -34.18
C THR A 244 -10.19 2.68 -33.06
N LEU A 245 -11.17 3.59 -33.14
CA LEU A 245 -12.35 3.65 -32.27
C LEU A 245 -13.64 3.23 -33.00
N ALA A 246 -13.53 2.58 -34.17
CA ALA A 246 -14.67 2.08 -34.95
C ALA A 246 -14.83 0.55 -34.93
N ALA A 247 -14.05 -0.18 -34.12
CA ALA A 247 -14.08 -1.65 -34.06
C ALA A 247 -14.70 -2.25 -32.78
N CYS A 248 -15.03 -1.43 -31.77
CA CYS A 248 -15.78 -1.89 -30.60
C CYS A 248 -17.28 -1.67 -30.84
N GLY A 249 -17.89 -2.60 -31.57
CA GLY A 249 -19.34 -2.74 -31.68
C GLY A 249 -19.96 -3.03 -30.32
N ILE A 250 -20.21 -1.97 -29.55
CA ILE A 250 -21.08 -2.01 -28.37
C ILE A 250 -22.45 -1.54 -28.84
N ASP A 251 -23.30 -2.50 -29.22
CA ASP A 251 -24.73 -2.29 -29.36
C ASP A 251 -25.31 -2.04 -27.96
N LEU A 252 -25.80 -0.83 -27.75
CA LEU A 252 -26.66 -0.48 -26.62
C LEU A 252 -28.08 -0.96 -26.93
N ILE A 253 -28.58 -1.91 -26.13
CA ILE A 253 -30.00 -2.20 -25.94
C ILE A 253 -30.33 -1.92 -24.48
#